data_AF-A0A3M6ZHV6-F1
#
_entry.id   AF-A0A3M6ZHV6-F1
#
_cell.length_a   1.000
_cell.length_b   1.000
_cell.length_c   1.000
_cell.angle_alpha   90.00
_cell.angle_beta   90.00
_cell.angle_gamma   90.00
#
_symmetry.space_group_name_H-M   'P 1'
#
loop_
_entity.id
_entity.type
_entity.pdbx_description
1 polymer ?
#
loop_
_entity_poly.entity_id
_entity_poly.type
_entity_poly.pdbx_seq_one_letter_code
_entity_poly.pdbx_strand_id
1 'polypeptide(L)'
;MPMLNQHPHIPCLVRGLFSRSLNKLTREAPSKVGGSLLTVEAYVTLAAFWTQYLSPWVGEAMASSAVDEVHPRLPNTYAPTTPTSPAGEWIRRRSLAAGALTGLSQPDGAHESRSLPRDAGMEGADVAAVRSSTKRPHASTTLDHHSPSKHLPGHSDLARRLSTFGESTIKALGLAPVSATYSQHAPKMEPQLTFYQRHFTKPISPDPEKIHHPDNRRFSFLSRGALLVGAAMVLLLLGIIAAAVAVTFDNKHDADDPTGDMVHTDPRSPIRLALLDNFPDPALVLKDGTYYAFATNNAAGIIDRPKNLTVHEFGISNVQIATSKDFINWILLNFERDPLPKVGEWVTHGVTKGKIQIPKSQVWAPGIIKRDTDNKYVMYYSANKHAEDNKTESARVPAKGHHPPPHCIGAAVSETDDPAGPYTPAPELLACHLDQGGAIDAQPFRDSDGTLYIAYKIDGNNIGHGGSCGNTVAPIMPTPIKLQKMNPDGITKDGNEITILDRIEQDGPLVEAPVIAKSPEGIYFLFYSSGCTRAPTYDLKYATAESITGPYTRAAKPLLKTGMYGLLAPGSADVLDDGKGGLDMVFHARVRAPQGGVRAMFTTKLRFEGREVRMVRADSGLEDHEGKV
;
A
#
# COMPACT_ATOMS: atom_id res chain seq x y z
N MET A 1 -52.92 30.93 -5.30
CA MET A 1 -53.67 30.16 -6.34
C MET A 1 -52.74 29.93 -7.53
N PRO A 2 -52.88 28.84 -8.31
CA PRO A 2 -53.43 27.54 -7.93
C PRO A 2 -52.54 26.35 -8.39
N MET A 3 -52.91 25.13 -7.98
CA MET A 3 -52.75 23.85 -8.71
C MET A 3 -51.44 23.56 -9.49
N LEU A 4 -50.73 22.52 -9.06
CA LEU A 4 -50.32 21.45 -10.00
C LEU A 4 -50.50 20.09 -9.31
N ASN A 5 -50.66 19.03 -10.13
CA ASN A 5 -51.36 17.80 -9.75
C ASN A 5 -50.63 16.56 -10.33
N GLN A 6 -51.03 15.36 -9.90
CA GLN A 6 -50.71 14.02 -10.44
C GLN A 6 -49.40 13.34 -10.00
N HIS A 7 -49.58 12.14 -9.44
CA HIS A 7 -48.62 11.03 -9.33
C HIS A 7 -48.62 10.18 -10.63
N PRO A 8 -47.93 9.01 -10.75
CA PRO A 8 -46.68 8.50 -10.13
C PRO A 8 -45.68 7.90 -11.16
N HIS A 9 -44.36 7.85 -10.87
CA HIS A 9 -43.45 6.90 -11.56
C HIS A 9 -42.17 6.54 -10.78
N ILE A 10 -42.18 5.44 -10.01
CA ILE A 10 -40.97 4.66 -9.64
C ILE A 10 -41.31 3.16 -9.68
N PRO A 11 -41.09 2.47 -10.82
CA PRO A 11 -40.40 1.17 -10.76
C PRO A 11 -39.56 0.85 -12.01
N CYS A 12 -38.76 1.79 -12.55
CA CYS A 12 -37.97 1.55 -13.77
C CYS A 12 -36.44 1.36 -13.56
N LEU A 13 -35.84 1.92 -12.51
CA LEU A 13 -34.36 1.94 -12.40
C LEU A 13 -33.72 0.56 -12.14
N VAL A 14 -34.40 -0.34 -11.42
CA VAL A 14 -33.85 -1.64 -11.00
C VAL A 14 -33.68 -2.62 -12.17
N ARG A 15 -34.57 -2.59 -13.17
CA ARG A 15 -34.48 -3.47 -14.35
C ARG A 15 -33.30 -3.13 -15.28
N GLY A 16 -32.90 -1.86 -15.35
CA GLY A 16 -31.84 -1.41 -16.26
C GLY A 16 -30.44 -1.92 -15.89
N LEU A 17 -30.16 -2.06 -14.59
CA LEU A 17 -28.85 -2.48 -14.08
C LEU A 17 -28.63 -4.00 -14.21
N PHE A 18 -29.65 -4.83 -13.91
CA PHE A 18 -29.55 -6.28 -13.99
C PHE A 18 -29.20 -6.80 -15.40
N SER A 19 -29.80 -6.22 -16.45
CA SER A 19 -29.59 -6.65 -17.84
C SER A 19 -28.17 -6.39 -18.37
N ARG A 20 -27.47 -5.37 -17.82
CA ARG A 20 -26.09 -5.07 -18.23
C ARG A 20 -25.04 -5.97 -17.59
N SER A 21 -25.29 -6.51 -16.39
CA SER A 21 -24.34 -7.41 -15.72
C SER A 21 -24.33 -8.82 -16.34
N LEU A 22 -25.50 -9.42 -16.64
CA LEU A 22 -25.56 -10.77 -17.23
C LEU A 22 -24.82 -10.85 -18.57
N ASN A 23 -25.01 -9.86 -19.45
CA ASN A 23 -24.36 -9.83 -20.77
C ASN A 23 -22.84 -9.66 -20.72
N LYS A 24 -22.24 -9.28 -19.58
CA LYS A 24 -20.79 -9.17 -19.43
C LYS A 24 -20.17 -10.46 -18.89
N LEU A 25 -20.86 -11.17 -18.00
CA LEU A 25 -20.43 -12.47 -17.46
C LEU A 25 -20.43 -13.62 -18.48
N THR A 26 -21.09 -13.47 -19.62
CA THR A 26 -21.26 -14.54 -20.63
C THR A 26 -20.40 -14.37 -21.90
N ARG A 27 -19.45 -13.44 -21.94
CA ARG A 27 -18.63 -13.17 -23.14
C ARG A 27 -17.10 -13.17 -22.95
N GLU A 28 -16.59 -13.12 -21.72
CA GLU A 28 -15.14 -13.06 -21.45
C GLU A 28 -14.73 -14.15 -20.45
N ALA A 29 -14.55 -15.37 -20.93
CA ALA A 29 -14.06 -16.51 -20.13
C ALA A 29 -13.22 -17.49 -20.98
N PRO A 30 -11.89 -17.30 -21.10
CA PRO A 30 -11.00 -18.33 -21.62
C PRO A 30 -10.87 -19.49 -20.63
N SER A 31 -10.72 -20.71 -21.13
CA SER A 31 -10.78 -21.94 -20.34
C SER A 31 -9.54 -22.15 -19.43
N LYS A 32 -9.66 -21.91 -18.11
CA LYS A 32 -8.81 -22.55 -17.06
C LYS A 32 -9.20 -22.27 -15.58
N VAL A 33 -10.47 -22.41 -15.18
CA VAL A 33 -10.84 -22.66 -13.76
C VAL A 33 -12.00 -23.65 -13.70
N GLY A 34 -11.86 -24.72 -12.91
CA GLY A 34 -12.97 -25.65 -12.61
C GLY A 34 -13.64 -25.27 -11.29
N GLY A 35 -14.76 -24.55 -11.32
CA GLY A 35 -15.49 -24.21 -10.08
C GLY A 35 -16.41 -22.98 -10.12
N SER A 36 -17.25 -22.79 -11.15
CA SER A 36 -18.14 -21.61 -11.20
C SER A 36 -19.52 -21.81 -11.86
N LEU A 37 -20.00 -23.07 -11.99
CA LEU A 37 -21.32 -23.34 -12.59
C LEU A 37 -22.46 -23.34 -11.55
N LEU A 38 -22.25 -24.01 -10.41
CA LEU A 38 -23.24 -24.21 -9.35
C LEU A 38 -23.78 -22.92 -8.72
N THR A 39 -22.96 -21.86 -8.63
CA THR A 39 -23.34 -20.58 -8.01
C THR A 39 -24.32 -19.76 -8.84
N VAL A 40 -24.32 -19.92 -10.17
CA VAL A 40 -25.22 -19.18 -11.06
C VAL A 40 -26.61 -19.80 -11.08
N GLU A 41 -26.71 -21.13 -11.19
CA GLU A 41 -28.00 -21.83 -11.18
C GLU A 41 -28.76 -21.63 -9.85
N ALA A 42 -28.05 -21.73 -8.71
CA ALA A 42 -28.63 -21.47 -7.40
C ALA A 42 -29.27 -20.06 -7.28
N TYR A 43 -28.63 -19.04 -7.85
CA TYR A 43 -29.13 -17.66 -7.83
C TYR A 43 -30.38 -17.48 -8.70
N VAL A 44 -30.42 -18.12 -9.88
CA VAL A 44 -31.60 -18.09 -10.77
C VAL A 44 -32.79 -18.80 -10.11
N THR A 45 -32.55 -19.94 -9.46
CA THR A 45 -33.61 -20.69 -8.75
C THR A 45 -34.19 -19.90 -7.57
N LEU A 46 -33.36 -19.22 -6.76
CA LEU A 46 -33.85 -18.37 -5.67
C LEU A 46 -34.72 -17.19 -6.18
N ALA A 47 -34.29 -16.53 -7.26
CA ALA A 47 -34.99 -15.38 -7.81
C ALA A 47 -36.40 -15.74 -8.35
N ALA A 48 -36.53 -16.90 -8.98
CA ALA A 48 -37.82 -17.44 -9.42
C ALA A 48 -38.74 -17.77 -8.22
N PHE A 49 -38.20 -18.42 -7.18
CA PHE A 49 -38.99 -18.80 -6.00
C PHE A 49 -39.53 -17.58 -5.25
N TRP A 50 -38.71 -16.53 -5.07
CA TRP A 50 -39.13 -15.29 -4.40
C TRP A 50 -40.25 -14.56 -5.15
N THR A 51 -40.09 -14.42 -6.47
CA THR A 51 -41.08 -13.70 -7.29
C THR A 51 -42.41 -14.45 -7.40
N GLN A 52 -42.39 -15.78 -7.48
CA GLN A 52 -43.59 -16.58 -7.74
C GLN A 52 -44.39 -16.98 -6.48
N TYR A 53 -43.77 -17.03 -5.29
CA TYR A 53 -44.45 -17.52 -4.07
C TYR A 53 -44.48 -16.55 -2.88
N LEU A 54 -43.51 -15.65 -2.74
CA LEU A 54 -43.42 -14.73 -1.58
C LEU A 54 -43.96 -13.32 -1.88
N SER A 55 -43.87 -12.87 -3.13
CA SER A 55 -44.27 -11.51 -3.52
C SER A 55 -45.72 -11.09 -3.19
N PRO A 56 -46.75 -11.96 -3.20
CA PRO A 56 -48.13 -11.53 -2.95
C PRO A 56 -48.41 -11.10 -1.51
N TRP A 57 -47.74 -11.73 -0.52
CA TRP A 57 -48.12 -11.63 0.90
C TRP A 57 -47.42 -10.51 1.67
N VAL A 58 -46.32 -9.96 1.14
CA VAL A 58 -45.62 -8.82 1.76
C VAL A 58 -46.42 -7.52 1.61
N GLY A 59 -47.28 -7.41 0.59
CA GLY A 59 -48.11 -6.22 0.34
C GLY A 59 -49.19 -5.98 1.39
N GLU A 60 -49.88 -7.03 1.85
CA GLU A 60 -50.97 -6.89 2.83
C GLU A 60 -50.45 -6.57 4.23
N ALA A 61 -49.27 -7.07 4.61
CA ALA A 61 -48.69 -6.84 5.93
C ALA A 61 -48.37 -5.36 6.22
N MET A 62 -48.03 -4.56 5.19
CA MET A 62 -47.70 -3.14 5.34
C MET A 62 -48.91 -2.19 5.27
N ALA A 63 -50.12 -2.70 4.99
CA ALA A 63 -51.34 -1.90 5.01
C ALA A 63 -51.96 -1.76 6.42
N SER A 64 -51.44 -2.49 7.42
CA SER A 64 -52.08 -2.69 8.73
C SER A 64 -51.56 -1.80 9.87
N SER A 65 -50.68 -0.82 9.60
CA SER A 65 -49.94 -0.09 10.65
C SER A 65 -49.95 1.45 10.51
N ALA A 66 -51.09 2.04 10.12
CA ALA A 66 -51.16 3.46 9.74
C ALA A 66 -52.42 4.21 10.24
N VAL A 67 -52.80 4.06 11.52
CA VAL A 67 -53.81 4.85 12.26
C VAL A 67 -53.44 4.84 13.76
N ASP A 68 -53.36 5.93 14.53
CA ASP A 68 -53.23 7.36 14.15
C ASP A 68 -51.95 7.96 14.81
N GLU A 69 -51.84 8.92 15.76
CA GLU A 69 -52.74 9.89 16.41
C GLU A 69 -51.95 11.20 16.70
N VAL A 70 -52.62 12.31 17.04
CA VAL A 70 -52.11 13.68 16.79
C VAL A 70 -51.64 14.48 18.03
N HIS A 71 -50.63 15.32 17.80
CA HIS A 71 -49.96 16.29 18.70
C HIS A 71 -50.85 17.23 19.57
N PRO A 72 -50.31 17.77 20.69
CA PRO A 72 -49.75 19.14 20.67
C PRO A 72 -48.36 19.31 21.36
N ARG A 73 -47.91 20.54 21.68
CA ARG A 73 -46.49 20.95 21.91
C ARG A 73 -46.22 21.85 23.15
N LEU A 74 -44.99 21.75 23.70
CA LEU A 74 -44.16 22.80 24.37
C LEU A 74 -44.60 23.37 25.75
N PRO A 75 -43.75 24.11 26.53
CA PRO A 75 -42.27 24.29 26.53
C PRO A 75 -41.55 24.21 27.93
N ASN A 76 -40.20 24.34 27.95
CA ASN A 76 -39.32 24.83 29.06
C ASN A 76 -39.21 23.99 30.36
N THR A 77 -38.17 24.05 31.23
CA THR A 77 -36.81 24.68 31.29
C THR A 77 -35.97 23.96 32.37
N TYR A 78 -34.62 24.01 32.33
CA TYR A 78 -33.69 24.43 33.43
C TYR A 78 -32.20 24.09 33.12
N ALA A 79 -31.28 24.66 33.90
CA ALA A 79 -29.81 24.64 33.72
C ALA A 79 -29.07 24.10 34.99
N PRO A 80 -27.73 23.93 34.99
CA PRO A 80 -27.05 22.91 35.83
C PRO A 80 -26.62 23.38 37.24
N THR A 81 -26.21 22.42 38.08
CA THR A 81 -25.75 22.64 39.47
C THR A 81 -24.44 21.92 39.84
N THR A 82 -23.57 22.69 40.48
CA THR A 82 -22.48 22.33 41.42
C THR A 82 -22.49 23.45 42.50
N PRO A 83 -21.91 23.36 43.72
CA PRO A 83 -20.69 22.60 44.12
C PRO A 83 -20.75 21.98 45.54
N THR A 84 -19.61 21.51 46.09
CA THR A 84 -18.95 22.05 47.32
C THR A 84 -17.72 21.23 47.77
N SER A 85 -16.88 21.84 48.64
CA SER A 85 -15.65 21.28 49.27
C SER A 85 -15.90 20.97 50.78
N PRO A 86 -14.96 20.76 51.77
CA PRO A 86 -13.65 21.45 51.94
C PRO A 86 -12.47 20.73 52.70
N ALA A 87 -11.34 21.47 52.78
CA ALA A 87 -10.45 21.69 53.95
C ALA A 87 -9.09 20.94 54.10
N GLY A 88 -8.04 21.73 54.42
CA GLY A 88 -6.70 21.31 54.87
C GLY A 88 -5.58 22.30 54.47
N GLU A 89 -4.98 23.07 55.40
CA GLU A 89 -4.05 24.18 55.11
C GLU A 89 -3.05 24.47 56.27
N TRP A 90 -2.10 25.42 56.07
CA TRP A 90 -1.11 26.04 57.01
C TRP A 90 0.25 25.32 57.13
N ILE A 91 1.42 25.98 57.34
CA ILE A 91 1.73 27.33 57.86
C ILE A 91 2.87 28.05 57.07
N ARG A 92 3.18 29.34 57.36
CA ARG A 92 4.19 30.19 56.67
C ARG A 92 5.09 30.97 57.66
N ARG A 93 6.38 31.25 57.35
CA ARG A 93 7.20 32.32 58.00
C ARG A 93 8.32 32.87 57.09
N ARG A 94 8.95 33.99 57.50
CA ARG A 94 9.99 34.79 56.80
C ARG A 94 11.16 35.17 57.73
N SER A 95 12.34 35.41 57.15
CA SER A 95 13.30 36.53 57.40
C SER A 95 14.40 36.46 56.32
N LEU A 96 14.87 37.51 55.62
CA LEU A 96 15.36 38.87 55.96
C LEU A 96 16.86 38.96 56.31
N ALA A 97 17.65 39.42 55.35
CA ALA A 97 18.91 40.19 55.50
C ALA A 97 19.20 40.91 54.15
N ALA A 98 19.93 42.04 54.14
CA ALA A 98 20.18 42.84 52.93
C ALA A 98 21.42 43.76 53.03
N GLY A 99 21.93 44.18 51.86
CA GLY A 99 22.92 45.25 51.63
C GLY A 99 23.15 45.38 50.11
N ALA A 100 22.72 46.45 49.42
CA ALA A 100 23.24 47.83 49.39
C ALA A 100 24.53 47.93 48.53
N LEU A 101 24.53 48.48 47.29
CA LEU A 101 24.28 49.88 46.83
C LEU A 101 25.45 50.84 47.20
N THR A 102 25.90 51.83 46.41
CA THR A 102 25.32 52.53 45.22
C THR A 102 26.37 53.33 44.41
N GLY A 103 26.07 53.69 43.14
CA GLY A 103 26.55 54.92 42.46
C GLY A 103 27.85 54.83 41.63
N LEU A 104 28.14 55.73 40.67
CA LEU A 104 27.39 56.90 40.16
C LEU A 104 27.87 57.35 38.74
N SER A 105 27.23 58.38 38.18
CA SER A 105 27.63 59.27 37.05
C SER A 105 27.85 58.73 35.61
N GLN A 106 26.92 59.10 34.73
CA GLN A 106 27.16 59.71 33.40
C GLN A 106 27.51 61.24 33.58
N PRO A 107 27.89 62.07 32.59
CA PRO A 107 27.40 62.08 31.19
C PRO A 107 28.38 62.57 30.06
N ASP A 108 27.79 62.80 28.88
CA ASP A 108 28.14 63.74 27.78
C ASP A 108 29.35 63.52 26.85
N GLY A 109 29.11 63.84 25.57
CA GLY A 109 30.06 63.81 24.44
C GLY A 109 29.33 63.63 23.09
N ALA A 110 29.17 64.71 22.31
CA ALA A 110 28.38 64.75 21.08
C ALA A 110 29.17 65.26 19.85
N HIS A 111 28.47 65.43 18.71
CA HIS A 111 28.94 65.84 17.37
C HIS A 111 29.61 64.72 16.54
N GLU A 112 29.43 64.62 15.21
CA GLU A 112 28.62 65.45 14.29
C GLU A 112 27.96 64.64 13.14
N SER A 113 27.08 65.28 12.37
CA SER A 113 26.24 64.68 11.32
C SER A 113 26.59 65.18 9.91
N ARG A 114 26.21 64.44 8.85
CA ARG A 114 26.00 65.04 7.51
C ARG A 114 25.03 64.27 6.59
N SER A 115 23.81 64.82 6.49
CA SER A 115 22.95 65.02 5.31
C SER A 115 22.94 64.04 4.10
N LEU A 116 21.71 63.65 3.72
CA LEU A 116 21.27 63.20 2.36
C LEU A 116 21.31 64.37 1.33
N PRO A 117 21.19 64.15 -0.01
CA PRO A 117 19.96 63.70 -0.72
C PRO A 117 20.14 62.36 -1.47
N ARG A 118 19.16 61.63 -2.04
CA ARG A 118 17.76 61.81 -2.55
C ARG A 118 17.60 62.10 -4.06
N ASP A 119 16.62 61.40 -4.67
CA ASP A 119 15.95 61.62 -5.98
C ASP A 119 16.80 61.41 -7.27
N ALA A 120 16.28 61.16 -8.49
CA ALA A 120 15.09 60.43 -8.99
C ALA A 120 15.16 60.28 -10.56
N GLY A 121 14.33 59.43 -11.19
CA GLY A 121 14.22 59.27 -12.67
C GLY A 121 14.76 57.91 -13.20
N MET A 122 14.17 57.18 -14.18
CA MET A 122 13.09 57.47 -15.16
C MET A 122 13.39 58.63 -16.13
N GLU A 123 13.13 58.56 -17.45
CA GLU A 123 12.35 57.60 -18.27
C GLU A 123 12.73 57.72 -19.79
N GLY A 124 12.25 56.79 -20.64
CA GLY A 124 12.07 57.01 -22.11
C GLY A 124 12.67 55.93 -23.04
N ALA A 125 12.01 55.18 -23.94
CA ALA A 125 10.82 55.37 -24.80
C ALA A 125 11.14 56.07 -26.17
N ASP A 126 10.48 55.80 -27.32
CA ASP A 126 9.34 54.90 -27.63
C ASP A 126 9.07 54.69 -29.16
N VAL A 127 8.13 53.77 -29.51
CA VAL A 127 7.14 53.83 -30.66
C VAL A 127 7.70 53.85 -32.14
N ALA A 128 7.03 53.42 -33.24
CA ALA A 128 5.66 52.97 -33.63
C ALA A 128 5.73 51.76 -34.62
N ALA A 129 4.70 51.19 -35.29
CA ALA A 129 3.24 51.39 -35.46
C ALA A 129 2.61 50.01 -35.80
N VAL A 130 1.45 49.54 -35.29
CA VAL A 130 0.03 49.98 -35.41
C VAL A 130 -0.64 49.69 -36.77
N ARG A 131 -1.55 48.69 -36.79
CA ARG A 131 -2.89 48.60 -37.46
C ARG A 131 -3.36 47.13 -37.45
N SER A 132 -4.63 46.73 -37.47
CA SER A 132 -5.91 47.13 -36.84
C SER A 132 -7.05 46.48 -37.63
N SER A 133 -7.80 45.56 -37.02
CA SER A 133 -9.20 45.19 -37.31
C SER A 133 -9.73 45.00 -38.75
N THR A 134 -10.39 43.86 -38.99
CA THR A 134 -11.67 43.81 -39.74
C THR A 134 -12.62 42.79 -39.11
N LYS A 135 -13.93 42.94 -39.34
CA LYS A 135 -15.00 42.03 -38.87
C LYS A 135 -15.55 41.19 -40.03
N ARG A 136 -16.11 40.03 -39.67
CA ARG A 136 -17.28 39.31 -40.26
C ARG A 136 -18.09 40.10 -41.32
N PRO A 137 -18.67 39.44 -42.36
CA PRO A 137 -19.79 38.51 -42.09
C PRO A 137 -20.07 37.31 -43.02
N HIS A 138 -20.93 36.44 -42.48
CA HIS A 138 -21.95 35.56 -43.10
C HIS A 138 -21.83 35.06 -44.56
N ALA A 139 -21.92 33.74 -44.69
CA ALA A 139 -22.97 33.10 -45.49
C ALA A 139 -23.48 31.85 -44.76
N SER A 140 -24.76 31.53 -44.88
CA SER A 140 -25.40 30.37 -44.24
C SER A 140 -26.50 29.82 -45.14
N THR A 141 -26.61 28.50 -45.26
CA THR A 141 -27.74 27.86 -45.94
C THR A 141 -28.24 26.67 -45.11
N THR A 142 -29.18 26.94 -44.22
CA THR A 142 -30.19 25.96 -43.79
C THR A 142 -31.35 25.96 -44.78
N LEU A 143 -32.34 25.09 -44.54
CA LEU A 143 -33.57 24.90 -45.34
C LEU A 143 -33.35 24.01 -46.60
N ASP A 144 -34.26 23.10 -46.97
CA ASP A 144 -35.53 22.78 -46.29
C ASP A 144 -35.98 21.31 -46.43
N HIS A 145 -36.97 20.95 -45.61
CA HIS A 145 -37.75 19.71 -45.76
C HIS A 145 -38.66 19.76 -46.99
N HIS A 146 -38.86 18.61 -47.63
CA HIS A 146 -40.20 18.23 -48.08
C HIS A 146 -40.42 16.72 -47.98
N SER A 147 -41.33 16.33 -47.10
CA SER A 147 -41.98 15.00 -47.15
C SER A 147 -42.95 14.95 -48.33
N PRO A 148 -43.30 13.74 -48.80
CA PRO A 148 -44.66 13.29 -48.52
C PRO A 148 -44.75 11.88 -47.93
N SER A 149 -45.84 11.68 -47.17
CA SER A 149 -46.23 10.40 -46.55
C SER A 149 -46.68 9.35 -47.58
N LYS A 150 -46.49 8.04 -47.28
CA LYS A 150 -47.59 7.06 -47.23
C LYS A 150 -47.23 5.66 -46.70
N HIS A 151 -48.16 5.10 -45.92
CA HIS A 151 -48.48 3.69 -45.62
C HIS A 151 -47.42 2.69 -45.06
N LEU A 152 -47.74 2.17 -43.86
CA LEU A 152 -47.54 0.74 -43.52
C LEU A 152 -48.54 -0.14 -44.31
N PRO A 153 -48.15 -1.37 -44.62
CA PRO A 153 -48.66 -2.55 -43.91
C PRO A 153 -47.53 -3.29 -43.15
N GLY A 154 -47.78 -4.28 -42.28
CA GLY A 154 -49.04 -4.95 -41.96
C GLY A 154 -48.98 -6.46 -42.29
N HIS A 155 -49.64 -7.28 -41.47
CA HIS A 155 -49.62 -8.75 -41.46
C HIS A 155 -48.31 -9.39 -40.94
N SER A 156 -48.31 -10.43 -40.09
CA SER A 156 -49.29 -11.47 -39.72
C SER A 156 -49.43 -12.65 -40.69
N ASP A 157 -48.47 -13.58 -40.64
CA ASP A 157 -48.67 -14.99 -41.03
C ASP A 157 -47.53 -15.84 -40.42
N LEU A 158 -47.71 -17.08 -39.96
CA LEU A 158 -48.94 -17.83 -39.68
C LEU A 158 -48.65 -18.78 -38.51
N ALA A 159 -49.65 -19.12 -37.69
CA ALA A 159 -49.54 -20.18 -36.70
C ALA A 159 -49.49 -21.59 -37.36
N ARG A 160 -48.37 -21.94 -38.01
CA ARG A 160 -48.17 -23.26 -38.63
C ARG A 160 -46.71 -23.65 -38.89
N ARG A 161 -46.06 -24.27 -37.88
CA ARG A 161 -45.05 -25.33 -38.08
C ARG A 161 -44.84 -26.15 -36.80
N LEU A 162 -45.13 -27.45 -36.91
CA LEU A 162 -44.70 -28.53 -36.01
C LEU A 162 -45.27 -28.57 -34.58
N SER A 163 -46.60 -28.44 -34.45
CA SER A 163 -47.37 -29.16 -33.43
C SER A 163 -47.99 -30.42 -34.03
N THR A 164 -47.19 -31.48 -34.26
CA THR A 164 -47.65 -32.76 -34.85
C THR A 164 -46.87 -33.98 -34.32
N PHE A 165 -47.33 -34.55 -33.21
CA PHE A 165 -47.16 -35.96 -32.80
C PHE A 165 -48.02 -36.18 -31.54
N GLY A 166 -49.16 -36.87 -31.56
CA GLY A 166 -49.97 -37.33 -32.70
C GLY A 166 -51.25 -38.03 -32.22
N GLU A 167 -52.39 -37.82 -32.87
CA GLU A 167 -53.65 -38.51 -32.53
C GLU A 167 -53.89 -39.76 -33.40
N SER A 168 -53.80 -40.92 -32.77
CA SER A 168 -54.51 -42.16 -33.13
C SER A 168 -54.49 -43.04 -31.87
N THR A 169 -55.60 -43.31 -31.17
CA THR A 169 -56.94 -43.73 -31.63
C THR A 169 -57.95 -43.21 -30.58
N ILE A 170 -59.15 -42.73 -30.87
CA ILE A 170 -60.32 -43.49 -31.35
C ILE A 170 -61.30 -42.54 -32.08
N LYS A 171 -61.72 -42.90 -33.31
CA LYS A 171 -63.02 -42.48 -33.87
C LYS A 171 -64.09 -43.32 -33.18
N ALA A 172 -65.13 -42.76 -32.54
CA ALA A 172 -66.22 -41.98 -33.14
C ALA A 172 -67.10 -42.81 -34.11
N LEU A 173 -68.40 -42.84 -33.80
CA LEU A 173 -69.54 -43.39 -34.57
C LEU A 173 -69.67 -44.92 -34.62
N GLY A 174 -70.72 -45.44 -33.97
CA GLY A 174 -70.97 -46.89 -33.95
C GLY A 174 -72.22 -47.42 -33.22
N LEU A 175 -73.29 -46.63 -32.99
CA LEU A 175 -74.71 -47.05 -32.86
C LEU A 175 -75.62 -45.89 -32.39
N ALA A 176 -76.94 -46.05 -32.54
CA ALA A 176 -77.99 -45.06 -32.27
C ALA A 176 -78.90 -45.51 -31.06
N PRO A 177 -79.92 -44.74 -30.65
CA PRO A 177 -80.32 -44.66 -29.24
C PRO A 177 -81.24 -45.80 -28.74
N VAL A 178 -81.19 -46.03 -27.43
CA VAL A 178 -82.25 -46.70 -26.66
C VAL A 178 -82.56 -45.85 -25.42
N SER A 179 -83.81 -45.39 -25.29
CA SER A 179 -84.31 -44.80 -24.05
C SER A 179 -84.68 -45.91 -23.07
N ALA A 180 -84.03 -45.97 -21.92
CA ALA A 180 -84.42 -46.85 -20.81
C ALA A 180 -84.29 -46.10 -19.47
N THR A 181 -85.38 -46.07 -18.71
CA THR A 181 -85.49 -45.39 -17.40
C THR A 181 -85.17 -46.38 -16.25
N TYR A 182 -84.99 -45.86 -15.03
CA TYR A 182 -84.61 -46.60 -13.80
C TYR A 182 -83.15 -47.12 -13.78
N SER A 183 -82.45 -47.18 -12.64
CA SER A 183 -82.89 -47.03 -11.24
C SER A 183 -81.88 -46.26 -10.37
N GLN A 184 -82.22 -46.02 -9.11
CA GLN A 184 -81.33 -45.38 -8.12
C GLN A 184 -80.24 -46.34 -7.62
N HIS A 185 -78.98 -45.90 -7.65
CA HIS A 185 -78.02 -45.99 -6.54
C HIS A 185 -76.71 -45.26 -6.90
N ALA A 186 -76.47 -44.09 -6.29
CA ALA A 186 -75.16 -43.46 -6.29
C ALA A 186 -74.39 -43.92 -5.03
N PRO A 187 -73.13 -44.39 -5.15
CA PRO A 187 -72.33 -44.75 -3.98
C PRO A 187 -71.94 -43.49 -3.19
N LYS A 188 -71.96 -43.55 -1.86
CA LYS A 188 -71.32 -42.54 -1.01
C LYS A 188 -69.81 -42.55 -1.29
N MET A 189 -69.29 -41.49 -1.90
CA MET A 189 -67.86 -41.20 -1.83
C MET A 189 -67.55 -40.60 -0.45
N GLU A 190 -66.60 -41.19 0.28
CA GLU A 190 -66.03 -40.53 1.45
C GLU A 190 -65.12 -39.36 1.01
N PRO A 191 -65.16 -38.21 1.70
CA PRO A 191 -64.39 -37.04 1.30
C PRO A 191 -62.90 -37.21 1.65
N GLN A 192 -62.11 -37.72 0.70
CA GLN A 192 -60.65 -37.85 0.84
C GLN A 192 -59.98 -36.47 0.95
N LEU A 193 -59.39 -36.17 2.11
CA LEU A 193 -58.58 -34.98 2.33
C LEU A 193 -57.42 -34.87 1.32
N THR A 194 -57.28 -33.69 0.72
CA THR A 194 -56.12 -33.35 -0.14
C THR A 194 -54.80 -33.45 0.63
N PHE A 195 -53.68 -33.61 -0.09
CA PHE A 195 -52.34 -33.63 0.52
C PHE A 195 -52.07 -32.41 1.41
N TYR A 196 -52.49 -31.22 0.98
CA TYR A 196 -52.36 -29.98 1.77
C TYR A 196 -53.19 -30.05 3.05
N GLN A 197 -54.49 -30.39 2.96
CA GLN A 197 -55.33 -30.52 4.15
C GLN A 197 -54.79 -31.58 5.11
N ARG A 198 -54.37 -32.75 4.61
CA ARG A 198 -53.86 -33.85 5.43
C ARG A 198 -52.64 -33.46 6.25
N HIS A 199 -51.71 -32.67 5.70
CA HIS A 199 -50.41 -32.42 6.34
C HIS A 199 -50.23 -31.00 6.92
N PHE A 200 -50.83 -29.97 6.32
CA PHE A 200 -50.59 -28.56 6.66
C PHE A 200 -51.72 -27.90 7.47
N THR A 201 -52.84 -28.61 7.68
CA THR A 201 -54.01 -28.10 8.42
C THR A 201 -54.33 -28.93 9.66
N LYS A 202 -55.05 -28.34 10.61
CA LYS A 202 -55.65 -29.02 11.77
C LYS A 202 -57.17 -28.78 11.80
N PRO A 203 -57.95 -29.67 12.45
CA PRO A 203 -59.38 -29.46 12.67
C PRO A 203 -59.67 -28.12 13.35
N ILE A 204 -60.82 -27.51 13.05
CA ILE A 204 -61.26 -26.26 13.69
C ILE A 204 -62.04 -26.59 14.97
N SER A 205 -62.94 -27.58 14.91
CA SER A 205 -63.62 -28.20 16.06
C SER A 205 -63.18 -29.67 16.27
N PRO A 206 -63.50 -30.29 17.43
CA PRO A 206 -63.33 -31.72 17.62
C PRO A 206 -64.18 -32.54 16.62
N ASP A 207 -63.53 -33.50 15.96
CA ASP A 207 -64.14 -34.48 15.04
C ASP A 207 -64.15 -35.85 15.75
N PRO A 208 -65.19 -36.18 16.56
CA PRO A 208 -65.19 -37.39 17.39
C PRO A 208 -65.31 -38.67 16.56
N GLU A 209 -65.97 -38.59 15.41
CA GLU A 209 -66.20 -39.73 14.49
C GLU A 209 -65.01 -39.93 13.52
N LYS A 210 -64.07 -38.98 13.46
CA LYS A 210 -62.88 -38.97 12.61
C LYS A 210 -63.19 -39.00 11.10
N ILE A 211 -64.36 -38.48 10.72
CA ILE A 211 -64.83 -38.46 9.31
C ILE A 211 -64.01 -37.50 8.45
N HIS A 212 -63.21 -36.61 9.07
CA HIS A 212 -62.17 -35.85 8.40
C HIS A 212 -62.69 -34.92 7.30
N HIS A 213 -63.82 -34.26 7.56
CA HIS A 213 -64.41 -33.28 6.64
C HIS A 213 -63.40 -32.21 6.17
N PRO A 214 -63.34 -31.93 4.85
CA PRO A 214 -62.37 -31.01 4.27
C PRO A 214 -62.56 -29.56 4.75
N ASP A 215 -63.79 -29.18 5.07
CA ASP A 215 -64.20 -27.80 5.40
C ASP A 215 -63.97 -27.47 6.89
N ASN A 216 -63.90 -28.47 7.76
CA ASN A 216 -63.61 -28.30 9.20
C ASN A 216 -62.10 -28.23 9.48
N ARG A 217 -61.31 -27.57 8.62
CA ARG A 217 -59.84 -27.56 8.73
C ARG A 217 -59.24 -26.20 8.38
N ARG A 218 -58.30 -25.74 9.23
CA ARG A 218 -57.52 -24.49 9.01
C ARG A 218 -56.03 -24.76 9.01
N PHE A 219 -55.27 -23.97 8.25
CA PHE A 219 -53.80 -24.02 8.27
C PHE A 219 -53.25 -23.86 9.68
N SER A 220 -52.15 -24.55 9.99
CA SER A 220 -51.50 -24.47 11.30
C SER A 220 -50.00 -24.65 11.18
N PHE A 221 -49.23 -23.71 11.73
CA PHE A 221 -47.78 -23.82 11.88
C PHE A 221 -47.35 -25.02 12.77
N LEU A 222 -48.26 -25.52 13.62
CA LEU A 222 -48.05 -26.72 14.45
C LEU A 222 -48.49 -28.02 13.75
N SER A 223 -48.76 -27.99 12.44
CA SER A 223 -49.07 -29.18 11.62
C SER A 223 -47.80 -29.92 11.20
N ARG A 224 -47.91 -31.22 10.86
CA ARG A 224 -46.73 -32.04 10.50
C ARG A 224 -46.01 -31.50 9.27
N GLY A 225 -46.75 -31.04 8.27
CA GLY A 225 -46.18 -30.44 7.05
C GLY A 225 -45.46 -29.12 7.33
N ALA A 226 -46.10 -28.21 8.10
CA ALA A 226 -45.47 -26.93 8.42
C ALA A 226 -44.21 -27.09 9.28
N LEU A 227 -44.21 -28.03 10.24
CA LEU A 227 -43.04 -28.33 11.07
C LEU A 227 -41.89 -28.97 10.25
N LEU A 228 -42.21 -29.87 9.30
CA LEU A 228 -41.19 -30.46 8.40
C LEU A 228 -40.58 -29.42 7.45
N VAL A 229 -41.39 -28.52 6.88
CA VAL A 229 -40.88 -27.40 6.05
C VAL A 229 -40.06 -26.44 6.91
N GLY A 230 -40.48 -26.11 8.12
CA GLY A 230 -39.69 -25.30 9.07
C GLY A 230 -38.34 -25.94 9.39
N ALA A 231 -38.31 -27.24 9.70
CA ALA A 231 -37.07 -27.97 9.96
C ALA A 231 -36.15 -28.00 8.73
N ALA A 232 -36.69 -28.22 7.53
CA ALA A 232 -35.92 -28.19 6.28
C ALA A 232 -35.32 -26.79 6.00
N MET A 233 -36.09 -25.71 6.24
CA MET A 233 -35.60 -24.33 6.12
C MET A 233 -34.50 -24.01 7.15
N VAL A 234 -34.61 -24.50 8.38
CA VAL A 234 -33.55 -24.35 9.41
C VAL A 234 -32.29 -25.13 9.02
N LEU A 235 -32.42 -26.36 8.52
CA LEU A 235 -31.28 -27.15 8.04
C LEU A 235 -30.60 -26.50 6.82
N LEU A 236 -31.37 -25.91 5.91
CA LEU A 236 -30.83 -25.13 4.78
C LEU A 236 -30.05 -23.90 5.27
N LEU A 237 -30.61 -23.15 6.23
CA LEU A 237 -29.94 -22.00 6.86
C LEU A 237 -28.65 -22.41 7.57
N LEU A 238 -28.67 -23.50 8.33
CA LEU A 238 -27.47 -24.05 8.98
C LEU A 238 -26.43 -24.50 7.95
N GLY A 239 -26.84 -25.09 6.82
CA GLY A 239 -25.95 -25.44 5.71
C GLY A 239 -25.31 -24.22 5.05
N ILE A 240 -26.09 -23.15 4.81
CA ILE A 240 -25.58 -21.88 4.27
C ILE A 240 -24.61 -21.21 5.25
N ILE A 241 -24.93 -21.20 6.56
CA ILE A 241 -24.04 -20.69 7.60
C ILE A 241 -22.76 -21.53 7.69
N ALA A 242 -22.86 -22.87 7.67
CA ALA A 242 -21.69 -23.74 7.68
C ALA A 242 -20.81 -23.56 6.44
N ALA A 243 -21.40 -23.36 5.25
CA ALA A 243 -20.65 -23.07 4.03
C ALA A 243 -19.97 -21.69 4.08
N ALA A 244 -20.66 -20.65 4.56
CA ALA A 244 -20.07 -19.33 4.75
C ALA A 244 -18.93 -19.36 5.78
N VAL A 245 -19.12 -20.08 6.89
CA VAL A 245 -18.12 -20.30 7.93
C VAL A 245 -16.91 -21.07 7.39
N ALA A 246 -17.13 -22.14 6.62
CA ALA A 246 -16.05 -22.88 5.96
C ALA A 246 -15.24 -21.98 5.00
N VAL A 247 -15.91 -21.18 4.16
CA VAL A 247 -15.25 -20.19 3.29
C VAL A 247 -14.46 -19.16 4.11
N THR A 248 -14.92 -18.75 5.29
CA THR A 248 -14.12 -17.88 6.19
C THR A 248 -13.00 -18.59 6.95
N PHE A 249 -12.96 -19.92 6.99
CA PHE A 249 -11.85 -20.70 7.55
C PHE A 249 -10.80 -21.07 6.49
N ASP A 250 -11.19 -21.45 5.27
CA ASP A 250 -10.27 -21.62 4.13
C ASP A 250 -9.45 -20.34 3.91
N ASN A 251 -10.14 -19.19 3.77
CA ASN A 251 -9.50 -17.86 3.65
C ASN A 251 -8.71 -17.42 4.91
N LYS A 252 -8.67 -18.23 5.98
CA LYS A 252 -7.88 -17.98 7.19
C LYS A 252 -6.65 -18.86 7.28
N HIS A 253 -6.71 -20.10 6.78
CA HIS A 253 -5.56 -20.99 6.77
C HIS A 253 -4.45 -20.49 5.83
N ASP A 254 -4.79 -19.82 4.73
CA ASP A 254 -3.83 -19.12 3.85
C ASP A 254 -3.33 -17.76 4.40
N ALA A 255 -3.84 -17.29 5.55
CA ALA A 255 -3.62 -15.93 6.05
C ALA A 255 -2.89 -15.85 7.42
N ASP A 256 -2.93 -16.93 8.22
CA ASP A 256 -2.34 -16.98 9.57
C ASP A 256 -0.98 -17.75 9.64
N ASP A 257 -0.34 -18.07 8.50
CA ASP A 257 1.09 -18.42 8.48
C ASP A 257 1.96 -17.15 8.38
N PRO A 258 2.66 -16.73 9.46
CA PRO A 258 3.53 -15.56 9.43
C PRO A 258 4.79 -15.76 8.57
N THR A 259 5.10 -17.00 8.19
CA THR A 259 6.28 -17.40 7.41
C THR A 259 5.98 -17.79 5.95
N GLY A 260 4.70 -17.99 5.59
CA GLY A 260 4.15 -18.24 4.25
C GLY A 260 5.11 -18.68 3.13
N ASP A 261 5.66 -19.89 3.22
CA ASP A 261 6.63 -20.49 2.27
C ASP A 261 7.84 -19.60 1.88
N MET A 262 8.19 -18.61 2.71
CA MET A 262 9.27 -17.67 2.43
C MET A 262 10.65 -18.31 2.66
N VAL A 263 11.36 -18.60 1.56
CA VAL A 263 12.83 -18.54 1.34
C VAL A 263 13.78 -19.41 2.22
N HIS A 264 13.39 -19.80 3.43
CA HIS A 264 14.33 -20.14 4.51
C HIS A 264 14.74 -21.62 4.58
N THR A 265 14.13 -22.48 3.75
CA THR A 265 14.19 -23.95 3.90
C THR A 265 14.79 -24.71 2.71
N ASP A 266 15.12 -24.07 1.58
CA ASP A 266 15.85 -24.75 0.50
C ASP A 266 17.39 -24.64 0.72
N PRO A 267 18.07 -25.75 1.10
CA PRO A 267 19.52 -25.75 1.31
C PRO A 267 20.33 -25.61 0.01
N ARG A 268 19.68 -25.44 -1.15
CA ARG A 268 20.32 -25.19 -2.45
C ARG A 268 20.19 -23.74 -2.90
N SER A 269 19.42 -22.91 -2.20
CA SER A 269 19.36 -21.47 -2.47
C SER A 269 20.75 -20.83 -2.28
N PRO A 270 21.23 -19.97 -3.21
CA PRO A 270 22.43 -19.16 -2.98
C PRO A 270 22.16 -18.04 -1.96
N ILE A 271 20.90 -17.66 -1.79
CA ILE A 271 20.42 -16.59 -0.90
C ILE A 271 19.96 -17.18 0.43
N ARG A 272 20.36 -16.52 1.52
CA ARG A 272 20.03 -16.87 2.92
C ARG A 272 19.36 -15.67 3.60
N LEU A 273 18.35 -15.91 4.44
CA LEU A 273 17.88 -14.89 5.39
C LEU A 273 18.92 -14.72 6.50
N ALA A 274 19.34 -13.48 6.77
CA ALA A 274 20.26 -13.14 7.84
C ALA A 274 19.53 -12.66 9.11
N LEU A 275 18.53 -11.78 8.99
CA LEU A 275 17.78 -11.21 10.12
C LEU A 275 16.29 -11.04 9.79
N LEU A 276 15.40 -11.61 10.62
CA LEU A 276 13.94 -11.48 10.52
C LEU A 276 13.39 -10.23 11.25
N ASP A 277 14.13 -9.13 11.17
CA ASP A 277 13.78 -7.84 11.75
C ASP A 277 13.59 -6.78 10.67
N ASN A 278 13.09 -5.60 11.03
CA ASN A 278 13.12 -4.47 10.12
C ASN A 278 14.53 -3.86 10.12
N PHE A 279 15.42 -4.47 9.32
CA PHE A 279 16.84 -4.15 9.18
C PHE A 279 17.12 -3.70 7.73
N PRO A 280 16.81 -2.44 7.39
CA PRO A 280 16.75 -2.01 5.99
C PRO A 280 17.99 -1.25 5.57
N ASP A 281 18.28 -1.30 4.27
CA ASP A 281 19.38 -0.55 3.65
C ASP A 281 20.73 -0.93 4.32
N PRO A 282 21.07 -2.24 4.37
CA PRO A 282 22.22 -2.74 5.10
C PRO A 282 23.55 -2.41 4.40
N ALA A 283 24.52 -1.90 5.15
CA ALA A 283 25.91 -1.71 4.73
C ALA A 283 26.90 -2.56 5.54
N LEU A 284 28.00 -3.01 4.94
CA LEU A 284 28.95 -3.99 5.48
C LEU A 284 30.31 -3.39 5.86
N VAL A 285 30.87 -3.88 6.98
CA VAL A 285 32.28 -3.74 7.33
C VAL A 285 32.82 -5.07 7.85
N LEU A 286 34.02 -5.45 7.45
CA LEU A 286 34.77 -6.56 8.06
C LEU A 286 35.96 -6.01 8.86
N LYS A 287 36.04 -6.34 10.15
CA LYS A 287 37.22 -6.12 10.99
C LYS A 287 37.51 -7.38 11.82
N ASP A 288 38.77 -7.82 11.82
CA ASP A 288 39.28 -8.90 12.67
C ASP A 288 38.41 -10.18 12.67
N GLY A 289 38.01 -10.63 11.48
CA GLY A 289 37.14 -11.80 11.30
C GLY A 289 35.71 -11.60 11.82
N THR A 290 35.25 -10.35 11.92
CA THR A 290 33.89 -9.97 12.35
C THR A 290 33.25 -9.12 11.27
N TYR A 291 32.15 -9.60 10.71
CA TYR A 291 31.27 -8.76 9.90
C TYR A 291 30.42 -7.91 10.84
N TYR A 292 30.28 -6.65 10.48
CA TYR A 292 29.35 -5.69 11.06
C TYR A 292 28.42 -5.25 9.93
N ALA A 293 27.12 -5.35 10.15
CA ALA A 293 26.12 -4.77 9.26
C ALA A 293 25.48 -3.57 9.95
N PHE A 294 25.26 -2.49 9.21
CA PHE A 294 24.65 -1.25 9.69
C PHE A 294 23.39 -0.97 8.89
N ALA A 295 22.33 -0.44 9.50
CA ALA A 295 21.06 -0.24 8.80
C ALA A 295 20.32 1.03 9.22
N THR A 296 19.43 1.47 8.33
CA THR A 296 18.37 2.47 8.56
C THR A 296 17.65 2.23 9.89
N ASN A 297 17.24 3.31 10.57
CA ASN A 297 16.40 3.28 11.78
C ASN A 297 15.26 2.23 11.71
N ASN A 298 15.14 1.38 12.75
CA ASN A 298 14.21 0.23 12.77
C ASN A 298 12.72 0.59 12.58
N ALA A 299 12.34 1.87 12.72
CA ALA A 299 10.97 2.33 12.50
C ALA A 299 10.68 2.78 11.05
N ALA A 300 11.63 2.72 10.12
CA ALA A 300 11.43 3.16 8.74
C ALA A 300 10.80 2.07 7.84
N GLY A 301 9.92 2.45 6.91
CA GLY A 301 9.50 1.60 5.79
C GLY A 301 8.60 0.38 6.08
N ILE A 302 8.20 0.15 7.34
CA ILE A 302 7.27 -0.92 7.75
C ILE A 302 5.85 -0.66 7.19
N ILE A 303 5.28 -1.64 6.51
CA ILE A 303 3.90 -1.68 6.01
C ILE A 303 3.01 -2.46 7.02
N ASP A 304 1.72 -2.12 7.14
CA ASP A 304 0.74 -2.78 8.02
C ASP A 304 1.20 -3.01 9.48
N ARG A 305 1.92 -2.04 10.07
CA ARG A 305 2.46 -2.14 11.43
C ARG A 305 1.34 -2.45 12.46
N PRO A 306 1.52 -3.40 13.39
CA PRO A 306 0.52 -3.76 14.39
C PRO A 306 0.15 -2.58 15.30
N LYS A 307 -1.02 -2.66 15.95
CA LYS A 307 -1.51 -1.61 16.88
C LYS A 307 -0.84 -1.67 18.27
N ASN A 308 -0.29 -2.82 18.66
CA ASN A 308 0.56 -2.95 19.84
C ASN A 308 2.02 -2.78 19.41
N LEU A 309 2.71 -1.79 20.00
CA LEU A 309 3.90 -1.18 19.42
C LEU A 309 5.07 -1.08 20.41
N THR A 310 4.84 -1.39 21.68
CA THR A 310 5.80 -1.20 22.78
C THR A 310 6.76 -2.38 22.98
N VAL A 311 6.75 -3.37 22.09
CA VAL A 311 7.50 -4.63 22.22
C VAL A 311 8.79 -4.64 21.39
N HIS A 312 8.95 -3.72 20.43
CA HIS A 312 9.99 -3.76 19.40
C HIS A 312 10.88 -2.50 19.35
N GLU A 313 10.94 -1.73 20.44
CA GLU A 313 11.90 -0.61 20.63
C GLU A 313 12.05 0.32 19.41
N PHE A 314 10.91 0.60 18.77
CA PHE A 314 10.87 1.32 17.50
C PHE A 314 11.36 2.76 17.64
N GLY A 315 12.38 3.10 16.87
CA GLY A 315 12.94 4.43 16.70
C GLY A 315 14.17 4.71 17.56
N ILE A 316 14.46 3.93 18.62
CA ILE A 316 15.37 4.39 19.69
C ILE A 316 16.78 4.71 19.18
N SER A 317 17.38 3.85 18.37
CA SER A 317 18.67 4.11 17.70
C SER A 317 18.48 4.86 16.39
N ASN A 318 19.33 5.85 16.09
CA ASN A 318 19.35 6.46 14.76
C ASN A 318 19.83 5.46 13.71
N VAL A 319 20.88 4.69 14.01
CA VAL A 319 21.41 3.63 13.14
C VAL A 319 21.36 2.29 13.88
N GLN A 320 20.97 1.22 13.19
CA GLN A 320 21.02 -0.13 13.73
C GLN A 320 22.38 -0.77 13.44
N ILE A 321 22.80 -1.74 14.27
CA ILE A 321 23.97 -2.55 14.01
C ILE A 321 23.73 -4.03 14.37
N ALA A 322 24.24 -4.91 13.52
CA ALA A 322 24.27 -6.36 13.75
C ALA A 322 25.67 -6.91 13.45
N THR A 323 26.03 -8.07 14.01
CA THR A 323 27.35 -8.69 13.78
C THR A 323 27.28 -10.18 13.43
N SER A 324 28.30 -10.67 12.74
CA SER A 324 28.49 -12.10 12.42
C SER A 324 29.97 -12.47 12.42
N LYS A 325 30.28 -13.76 12.68
CA LYS A 325 31.63 -14.34 12.58
C LYS A 325 31.82 -15.23 11.36
N ASP A 326 30.75 -15.55 10.64
CA ASP A 326 30.72 -16.55 9.57
C ASP A 326 29.88 -16.12 8.34
N PHE A 327 29.35 -14.89 8.34
CA PHE A 327 28.43 -14.32 7.34
C PHE A 327 27.05 -15.03 7.27
N ILE A 328 26.83 -16.03 8.11
CA ILE A 328 25.68 -16.95 8.09
C ILE A 328 24.77 -16.71 9.30
N ASN A 329 25.34 -16.67 10.50
CA ASN A 329 24.66 -16.46 11.77
C ASN A 329 24.87 -15.00 12.19
N TRP A 330 23.78 -14.26 12.35
CA TRP A 330 23.79 -12.83 12.63
C TRP A 330 23.12 -12.51 13.97
N ILE A 331 23.72 -11.57 14.71
CA ILE A 331 23.26 -11.09 16.00
C ILE A 331 22.96 -9.61 15.88
N LEU A 332 21.67 -9.24 15.89
CA LEU A 332 21.24 -7.85 16.03
C LEU A 332 21.60 -7.34 17.43
N LEU A 333 22.27 -6.19 17.54
CA LEU A 333 22.63 -5.61 18.83
C LEU A 333 21.49 -4.73 19.36
N ASN A 334 21.47 -4.50 20.68
CA ASN A 334 20.45 -3.66 21.33
C ASN A 334 20.69 -2.16 21.06
N PHE A 335 19.69 -1.33 21.36
CA PHE A 335 19.75 0.10 21.06
C PHE A 335 20.86 0.87 21.80
N GLU A 336 21.38 0.31 22.90
CA GLU A 336 22.53 0.83 23.65
C GLU A 336 23.83 0.80 22.81
N ARG A 337 23.81 0.09 21.67
CA ARG A 337 24.88 0.04 20.67
C ARG A 337 24.55 0.84 19.40
N ASP A 338 23.65 1.83 19.47
CA ASP A 338 23.45 2.81 18.37
C ASP A 338 24.81 3.41 17.96
N PRO A 339 25.29 3.19 16.73
CA PRO A 339 26.55 3.78 16.27
C PRO A 339 26.46 5.29 16.15
N LEU A 340 25.27 5.88 15.91
CA LEU A 340 25.07 7.31 15.71
C LEU A 340 24.12 7.90 16.78
N PRO A 341 24.48 7.87 18.08
CA PRO A 341 23.61 8.34 19.16
C PRO A 341 23.40 9.86 19.13
N LYS A 342 24.21 10.58 18.33
CA LYS A 342 24.08 12.01 18.04
C LYS A 342 24.14 12.21 16.52
N VAL A 343 23.07 12.78 15.96
CA VAL A 343 23.04 13.28 14.58
C VAL A 343 23.63 14.69 14.51
N GLY A 344 24.08 15.11 13.33
CA GLY A 344 24.65 16.44 13.10
C GLY A 344 23.66 17.57 13.36
N GLU A 345 24.18 18.74 13.74
CA GLU A 345 23.37 19.91 14.15
C GLU A 345 22.44 20.47 13.06
N TRP A 346 22.63 20.08 11.79
CA TRP A 346 21.80 20.42 10.64
C TRP A 346 20.53 19.55 10.51
N VAL A 347 20.41 18.48 11.30
CA VAL A 347 19.32 17.50 11.25
C VAL A 347 18.09 17.98 12.05
N THR A 348 16.90 17.49 11.70
CA THR A 348 15.68 17.75 12.47
C THR A 348 15.72 17.00 13.81
N HIS A 349 15.90 17.73 14.91
CA HIS A 349 16.02 17.18 16.26
C HIS A 349 14.67 16.93 16.95
N GLY A 350 14.69 16.04 17.95
CA GLY A 350 13.54 15.66 18.77
C GLY A 350 12.79 14.44 18.22
N VAL A 351 11.63 14.13 18.80
CA VAL A 351 10.85 12.91 18.50
C VAL A 351 9.44 13.21 17.99
N THR A 352 8.83 12.24 17.32
CA THR A 352 7.41 12.23 16.96
C THR A 352 6.53 12.24 18.22
N LYS A 353 5.55 13.15 18.28
CA LYS A 353 4.55 13.16 19.36
C LYS A 353 3.57 12.00 19.15
N GLY A 354 3.75 10.91 19.89
CA GLY A 354 2.92 9.70 19.77
C GLY A 354 3.19 8.66 20.86
N LYS A 355 2.55 7.48 20.75
CA LYS A 355 2.80 6.35 21.66
C LYS A 355 4.18 5.69 21.45
N ILE A 356 4.73 5.81 20.25
CA ILE A 356 6.15 5.55 19.97
C ILE A 356 6.83 6.93 19.86
N GLN A 357 8.01 7.05 20.45
CA GLN A 357 8.91 8.18 20.20
C GLN A 357 9.93 7.77 19.14
N ILE A 358 9.68 8.15 17.88
CA ILE A 358 10.62 7.94 16.77
C ILE A 358 11.36 9.26 16.54
N PRO A 359 12.70 9.26 16.36
CA PRO A 359 13.47 10.44 16.01
C PRO A 359 12.94 11.15 14.76
N LYS A 360 12.84 12.48 14.82
CA LYS A 360 12.51 13.33 13.67
C LYS A 360 13.63 13.38 12.63
N SER A 361 14.84 12.95 13.00
CA SER A 361 16.00 12.81 12.11
C SER A 361 15.72 11.87 10.94
N GLN A 362 14.98 10.78 11.18
CA GLN A 362 14.66 9.73 10.21
C GLN A 362 15.91 9.28 9.44
N VAL A 363 16.93 8.83 10.18
CA VAL A 363 18.23 8.44 9.60
C VAL A 363 18.09 7.18 8.74
N TRP A 364 18.49 7.30 7.47
CA TRP A 364 18.39 6.26 6.44
C TRP A 364 19.74 5.99 5.77
N ALA A 365 19.86 4.76 5.26
CA ALA A 365 20.91 4.27 4.36
C ALA A 365 22.32 4.72 4.78
N PRO A 366 22.85 4.20 5.90
CA PRO A 366 24.22 4.46 6.29
C PRO A 366 25.18 3.77 5.30
N GLY A 367 26.28 4.43 4.98
CA GLY A 367 27.42 3.83 4.28
C GLY A 367 28.69 4.03 5.08
N ILE A 368 29.51 2.98 5.26
CA ILE A 368 30.65 3.02 6.20
C ILE A 368 31.94 2.61 5.49
N ILE A 369 33.02 3.36 5.70
CA ILE A 369 34.36 2.97 5.22
C ILE A 369 35.43 3.25 6.26
N LYS A 370 36.49 2.44 6.25
CA LYS A 370 37.71 2.72 7.01
C LYS A 370 38.47 3.90 6.39
N ARG A 371 38.92 4.81 7.25
CA ARG A 371 39.79 5.93 6.93
C ARG A 371 41.25 5.61 7.29
N ASP A 372 42.11 5.64 6.29
CA ASP A 372 43.48 5.15 6.43
C ASP A 372 44.42 6.16 7.11
N THR A 373 44.03 7.43 7.20
CA THR A 373 44.84 8.48 7.86
C THR A 373 45.01 8.27 9.36
N ASP A 374 44.04 7.62 10.02
CA ASP A 374 44.02 7.42 11.48
C ASP A 374 43.34 6.10 11.93
N ASN A 375 43.09 5.17 11.00
CA ASN A 375 42.41 3.88 11.21
C ASN A 375 40.96 3.94 11.73
N LYS A 376 40.37 5.14 11.82
CA LYS A 376 38.96 5.33 12.20
C LYS A 376 38.02 4.93 11.06
N TYR A 377 36.72 5.00 11.30
CA TYR A 377 35.68 4.77 10.30
C TYR A 377 34.90 6.06 10.05
N VAL A 378 34.49 6.28 8.81
CA VAL A 378 33.54 7.34 8.44
C VAL A 378 32.23 6.69 8.04
N MET A 379 31.15 7.12 8.70
CA MET A 379 29.77 6.80 8.37
C MET A 379 29.14 7.99 7.66
N TYR A 380 28.72 7.79 6.41
CA TYR A 380 27.84 8.70 5.69
C TYR A 380 26.40 8.29 6.00
N TYR A 381 25.49 9.25 6.17
CA TYR A 381 24.10 8.96 6.50
C TYR A 381 23.17 10.03 5.95
N SER A 382 21.95 9.60 5.61
CA SER A 382 20.89 10.47 5.11
C SER A 382 19.94 10.84 6.25
N ALA A 383 19.58 12.11 6.41
CA ALA A 383 18.61 12.53 7.44
C ALA A 383 17.81 13.78 7.03
N ASN A 384 16.62 13.97 7.64
CA ASN A 384 15.78 15.16 7.43
C ASN A 384 16.52 16.44 7.86
N LYS A 385 16.89 17.32 6.93
CA LYS A 385 17.47 18.64 7.28
C LYS A 385 16.44 19.50 8.03
N HIS A 386 16.87 20.29 9.03
CA HIS A 386 15.99 21.24 9.72
C HIS A 386 15.74 22.56 8.95
N ALA A 387 14.62 23.21 9.25
CA ALA A 387 14.32 24.59 8.83
C ALA A 387 15.27 25.56 9.53
N GLU A 388 15.80 26.56 8.82
CA GLU A 388 16.96 27.36 9.26
C GLU A 388 16.79 28.05 10.62
N ASP A 389 15.57 28.46 10.93
CA ASP A 389 15.15 29.12 12.17
C ASP A 389 14.65 28.14 13.26
N ASN A 390 14.40 26.87 12.93
CA ASN A 390 13.77 25.90 13.84
C ASN A 390 14.33 24.49 13.69
N LYS A 391 15.28 24.14 14.56
CA LYS A 391 15.88 22.78 14.67
C LYS A 391 14.90 21.63 14.90
N THR A 392 13.64 21.90 15.26
CA THR A 392 12.63 20.87 15.52
C THR A 392 11.62 20.70 14.39
N GLU A 393 11.67 21.54 13.35
CA GLU A 393 10.87 21.40 12.13
C GLU A 393 11.78 21.12 10.95
N SER A 394 11.34 20.26 10.03
CA SER A 394 12.12 19.93 8.84
C SER A 394 12.06 21.05 7.81
N ALA A 395 13.13 21.16 7.02
CA ALA A 395 13.19 21.99 5.85
C ALA A 395 12.08 21.62 4.84
N ARG A 396 11.86 22.50 3.86
CA ARG A 396 10.95 22.25 2.75
C ARG A 396 11.71 22.39 1.44
N VAL A 397 11.42 21.50 0.51
CA VAL A 397 11.81 21.65 -0.91
C VAL A 397 11.15 22.89 -1.51
N PRO A 398 11.80 23.66 -2.41
CA PRO A 398 11.24 24.86 -3.03
C PRO A 398 10.28 24.53 -4.19
N ALA A 399 9.62 23.37 -4.15
CA ALA A 399 8.68 22.89 -5.17
C ALA A 399 7.23 23.20 -4.78
N LYS A 400 6.36 23.40 -5.78
CA LYS A 400 4.93 23.63 -5.55
C LYS A 400 4.23 22.32 -5.15
N GLY A 401 3.37 22.38 -4.14
CA GLY A 401 2.58 21.24 -3.67
C GLY A 401 2.82 20.94 -2.20
N HIS A 402 2.39 19.75 -1.76
CA HIS A 402 2.77 19.19 -0.46
C HIS A 402 3.70 18.00 -0.71
N HIS A 403 4.98 18.22 -0.42
CA HIS A 403 6.06 17.25 -0.56
C HIS A 403 6.54 16.79 0.83
N PRO A 404 7.21 15.63 0.94
CA PRO A 404 7.85 15.19 2.18
C PRO A 404 8.90 16.19 2.70
N PRO A 405 9.37 16.00 3.95
CA PRO A 405 10.69 16.49 4.34
C PRO A 405 11.78 16.01 3.36
N PRO A 406 12.72 16.87 2.94
CA PRO A 406 13.88 16.47 2.19
C PRO A 406 14.97 15.92 3.11
N HIS A 407 15.54 14.78 2.70
CA HIS A 407 16.78 14.28 3.27
C HIS A 407 17.98 15.00 2.67
N CYS A 408 19.01 15.17 3.48
CA CYS A 408 20.35 15.55 3.05
C CYS A 408 21.38 14.61 3.67
N ILE A 409 22.59 14.62 3.13
CA ILE A 409 23.66 13.67 3.48
C ILE A 409 24.72 14.39 4.31
N GLY A 410 25.02 13.85 5.48
CA GLY A 410 26.18 14.23 6.29
C GLY A 410 27.14 13.05 6.51
N ALA A 411 28.25 13.35 7.15
CA ALA A 411 29.22 12.35 7.60
C ALA A 411 29.35 12.36 9.14
N ALA A 412 29.85 11.27 9.69
CA ALA A 412 30.24 11.11 11.09
C ALA A 412 31.50 10.25 11.17
N VAL A 413 32.36 10.47 12.16
CA VAL A 413 33.63 9.75 12.33
C VAL A 413 33.59 8.99 13.65
N SER A 414 33.98 7.72 13.65
CA SER A 414 34.07 6.91 14.87
C SER A 414 35.00 7.55 15.90
N GLU A 415 34.74 7.37 17.19
CA GLU A 415 35.63 7.89 18.24
C GLU A 415 36.97 7.11 18.27
N THR A 416 36.91 5.80 17.98
CA THR A 416 38.04 4.84 17.99
C THR A 416 38.22 4.18 16.61
N ASP A 417 39.03 3.13 16.53
CA ASP A 417 39.14 2.21 15.40
C ASP A 417 38.09 1.07 15.44
N ASP A 418 37.11 1.09 16.34
CA ASP A 418 35.99 0.12 16.32
C ASP A 418 34.93 0.58 15.31
N PRO A 419 34.61 -0.20 14.26
CA PRO A 419 33.53 0.15 13.33
C PRO A 419 32.16 0.23 14.01
N ALA A 420 31.95 -0.40 15.18
CA ALA A 420 30.72 -0.25 15.95
C ALA A 420 30.52 1.16 16.53
N GLY A 421 31.53 2.03 16.50
CA GLY A 421 31.44 3.40 17.00
C GLY A 421 31.58 3.51 18.53
N PRO A 422 30.96 4.54 19.15
CA PRO A 422 30.06 5.53 18.56
C PRO A 422 30.76 6.47 17.56
N TYR A 423 29.96 7.13 16.73
CA TYR A 423 30.38 8.09 15.72
C TYR A 423 29.98 9.52 16.15
N THR A 424 30.92 10.45 16.04
CA THR A 424 30.70 11.89 16.20
C THR A 424 30.39 12.52 14.85
N PRO A 425 29.25 13.23 14.67
CA PRO A 425 28.89 13.83 13.39
C PRO A 425 29.82 14.99 13.01
N ALA A 426 30.14 15.09 11.72
CA ALA A 426 30.76 16.28 11.15
C ALA A 426 29.75 17.45 11.12
N PRO A 427 30.21 18.71 11.25
CA PRO A 427 29.32 19.87 11.22
C PRO A 427 28.77 20.14 9.81
N GLU A 428 29.57 19.90 8.78
CA GLU A 428 29.25 20.21 7.39
C GLU A 428 28.41 19.12 6.70
N LEU A 429 27.59 19.56 5.74
CA LEU A 429 26.80 18.71 4.85
C LEU A 429 27.64 18.26 3.64
N LEU A 430 27.59 16.97 3.32
CA LEU A 430 28.21 16.43 2.11
C LEU A 430 27.42 16.83 0.87
N ALA A 431 26.11 16.56 0.86
CA ALA A 431 25.21 16.85 -0.26
C ALA A 431 23.80 17.22 0.24
N CYS A 432 23.19 18.26 -0.32
CA CYS A 432 21.88 18.75 0.11
C CYS A 432 21.16 19.54 -1.00
N HIS A 433 20.85 18.86 -2.10
CA HIS A 433 20.25 19.43 -3.32
C HIS A 433 18.73 19.65 -3.16
N LEU A 434 18.34 20.55 -2.24
CA LEU A 434 16.93 20.80 -1.86
C LEU A 434 16.05 21.19 -3.06
N ASP A 435 16.62 21.92 -4.01
CA ASP A 435 16.03 22.31 -5.30
C ASP A 435 15.67 21.12 -6.19
N GLN A 436 16.39 20.00 -6.04
CA GLN A 436 16.18 18.73 -6.74
C GLN A 436 15.59 17.65 -5.82
N GLY A 437 15.00 18.03 -4.68
CA GLY A 437 14.29 17.12 -3.76
C GLY A 437 15.10 16.62 -2.56
N GLY A 438 16.41 16.89 -2.52
CA GLY A 438 17.33 16.40 -1.50
C GLY A 438 18.32 15.36 -2.03
N ALA A 439 19.03 14.70 -1.13
CA ALA A 439 19.99 13.66 -1.46
C ALA A 439 20.00 12.55 -0.39
N ILE A 440 20.12 11.29 -0.85
CA ILE A 440 20.12 10.09 0.00
C ILE A 440 21.14 9.04 -0.49
N ASP A 441 21.27 7.97 0.29
CA ASP A 441 21.99 6.73 -0.05
C ASP A 441 23.46 6.95 -0.42
N ALA A 442 24.20 7.66 0.42
CA ALA A 442 25.64 7.82 0.26
C ALA A 442 26.38 6.53 0.64
N GLN A 443 26.99 5.90 -0.37
CA GLN A 443 27.83 4.73 -0.20
C GLN A 443 29.28 5.02 -0.65
N PRO A 444 30.28 4.73 0.21
CA PRO A 444 31.67 5.00 -0.09
C PRO A 444 32.33 3.90 -0.91
N PHE A 445 33.23 4.28 -1.81
CA PHE A 445 34.10 3.38 -2.55
C PHE A 445 35.53 3.91 -2.55
N ARG A 446 36.51 3.02 -2.32
CA ARG A 446 37.94 3.32 -2.43
C ARG A 446 38.50 2.59 -3.64
N ASP A 447 39.07 3.33 -4.58
CA ASP A 447 39.67 2.75 -5.79
C ASP A 447 41.10 2.22 -5.51
N SER A 448 41.65 1.47 -6.47
CA SER A 448 42.94 0.77 -6.36
C SER A 448 44.16 1.69 -6.17
N ASP A 449 44.03 2.99 -6.45
CA ASP A 449 45.03 4.02 -6.22
C ASP A 449 44.92 4.66 -4.81
N GLY A 450 43.93 4.24 -4.01
CA GLY A 450 43.60 4.80 -2.70
C GLY A 450 42.60 5.96 -2.75
N THR A 451 42.23 6.48 -3.93
CA THR A 451 41.28 7.59 -4.08
C THR A 451 39.91 7.18 -3.54
N LEU A 452 39.33 8.06 -2.72
CA LEU A 452 38.03 7.87 -2.12
C LEU A 452 36.95 8.60 -2.93
N TYR A 453 35.82 7.92 -3.14
CA TYR A 453 34.63 8.44 -3.79
C TYR A 453 33.39 8.10 -2.98
N ILE A 454 32.36 8.94 -3.07
CA ILE A 454 31.01 8.66 -2.55
C ILE A 454 30.06 8.61 -3.74
N ALA A 455 29.38 7.47 -3.92
CA ALA A 455 28.22 7.39 -4.80
C ALA A 455 26.96 7.75 -3.99
N TYR A 456 26.05 8.57 -4.53
CA TYR A 456 24.81 8.92 -3.85
C TYR A 456 23.69 9.29 -4.82
N LYS A 457 22.43 9.30 -4.36
CA LYS A 457 21.25 9.60 -5.16
C LYS A 457 20.76 11.04 -4.92
N ILE A 458 20.35 11.73 -5.98
CA ILE A 458 19.47 12.91 -5.87
C ILE A 458 18.02 12.43 -5.75
N ASP A 459 17.33 12.80 -4.69
CA ASP A 459 15.99 12.30 -4.37
C ASP A 459 14.88 13.05 -5.13
N GLY A 460 15.00 13.17 -6.45
CA GLY A 460 14.05 13.93 -7.28
C GLY A 460 12.60 13.42 -7.23
N ASN A 461 12.40 12.17 -6.82
CA ASN A 461 11.07 11.63 -6.51
C ASN A 461 10.40 12.30 -5.28
N ASN A 462 11.15 12.97 -4.40
CA ASN A 462 10.62 13.77 -3.29
C ASN A 462 9.76 14.95 -3.78
N ILE A 463 10.15 15.54 -4.92
CA ILE A 463 9.44 16.63 -5.62
C ILE A 463 8.63 16.14 -6.82
N GLY A 464 8.37 14.84 -6.91
CA GLY A 464 7.59 14.22 -7.99
C GLY A 464 6.09 14.56 -7.93
N HIS A 465 5.39 14.33 -9.05
CA HIS A 465 3.99 14.73 -9.22
C HIS A 465 2.98 13.67 -8.71
N GLY A 466 3.45 12.64 -8.00
CA GLY A 466 2.65 11.63 -7.33
C GLY A 466 2.78 10.21 -7.92
N GLY A 467 1.97 9.29 -7.39
CA GLY A 467 1.98 7.88 -7.77
C GLY A 467 3.00 7.04 -6.98
N SER A 468 3.53 5.98 -7.59
CA SER A 468 4.44 5.04 -6.90
C SER A 468 5.74 5.73 -6.51
N CYS A 469 6.11 5.64 -5.23
CA CYS A 469 7.21 6.42 -4.62
C CYS A 469 7.23 7.91 -5.03
N GLY A 470 6.06 8.52 -5.26
CA GLY A 470 5.93 9.95 -5.58
C GLY A 470 6.21 10.33 -7.04
N ASN A 471 6.69 9.42 -7.90
CA ASN A 471 7.27 9.80 -9.19
C ASN A 471 6.84 8.91 -10.38
N THR A 472 5.55 8.56 -10.47
CA THR A 472 4.99 7.90 -11.67
C THR A 472 3.89 8.72 -12.37
N VAL A 473 3.61 9.93 -11.91
CA VAL A 473 2.75 10.91 -12.59
C VAL A 473 3.63 11.92 -13.31
N ALA A 474 3.32 12.22 -14.56
CA ALA A 474 4.13 13.13 -15.38
C ALA A 474 3.95 14.61 -14.98
N PRO A 475 4.98 15.48 -15.12
CA PRO A 475 6.32 15.14 -15.58
C PRO A 475 7.11 14.35 -14.52
N ILE A 476 7.82 13.32 -14.97
CA ILE A 476 8.64 12.45 -14.11
C ILE A 476 9.94 13.20 -13.80
N MET A 477 10.30 13.30 -12.53
CA MET A 477 11.53 13.94 -12.09
C MET A 477 12.71 12.97 -12.26
N PRO A 478 13.92 13.46 -12.64
CA PRO A 478 15.11 12.63 -12.71
C PRO A 478 15.56 12.22 -11.29
N THR A 479 16.32 11.13 -11.17
CA THR A 479 16.88 10.66 -9.88
C THR A 479 18.34 10.23 -10.07
N PRO A 480 19.23 11.15 -10.46
CA PRO A 480 20.59 10.82 -10.86
C PRO A 480 21.43 10.28 -9.69
N ILE A 481 22.20 9.24 -9.99
CA ILE A 481 23.32 8.77 -9.18
C ILE A 481 24.52 9.68 -9.47
N LYS A 482 24.95 10.38 -8.44
CA LYS A 482 26.15 11.22 -8.40
C LYS A 482 27.35 10.41 -7.94
N LEU A 483 28.53 10.85 -8.39
CA LEU A 483 29.83 10.42 -7.86
C LEU A 483 30.60 11.67 -7.43
N GLN A 484 30.93 11.74 -6.15
CA GLN A 484 31.76 12.81 -5.56
C GLN A 484 33.13 12.24 -5.20
N LYS A 485 34.21 12.85 -5.70
CA LYS A 485 35.57 12.53 -5.24
C LYS A 485 35.83 13.21 -3.88
N MET A 486 36.59 12.56 -3.02
CA MET A 486 36.87 13.00 -1.65
C MET A 486 38.38 13.13 -1.40
N ASN A 487 38.73 14.01 -0.45
CA ASN A 487 40.05 14.00 0.16
C ASN A 487 40.25 12.75 1.06
N PRO A 488 41.50 12.40 1.40
CA PRO A 488 41.80 11.24 2.27
C PRO A 488 41.18 11.29 3.67
N ASP A 489 40.67 12.45 4.11
CA ASP A 489 39.99 12.64 5.40
C ASP A 489 38.57 12.03 5.45
N GLY A 490 38.01 11.66 4.30
CA GLY A 490 36.66 11.10 4.16
C GLY A 490 35.52 12.08 4.45
N ILE A 491 35.79 13.38 4.62
CA ILE A 491 34.75 14.37 4.96
C ILE A 491 34.82 15.63 4.10
N THR A 492 35.98 15.95 3.53
CA THR A 492 36.15 17.09 2.62
C THR A 492 36.04 16.64 1.16
N LYS A 493 35.21 17.32 0.39
CA LYS A 493 35.02 17.07 -1.06
C LYS A 493 36.24 17.54 -1.86
N ASP A 494 36.65 16.74 -2.85
CA ASP A 494 37.63 17.11 -3.86
C ASP A 494 36.91 17.39 -5.19
N GLY A 495 36.78 18.68 -5.55
CA GLY A 495 36.06 19.13 -6.73
C GLY A 495 34.54 18.92 -6.68
N ASN A 496 33.90 19.08 -7.83
CA ASN A 496 32.44 18.94 -8.01
C ASN A 496 32.04 17.48 -8.25
N GLU A 497 30.80 17.12 -7.91
CA GLU A 497 30.25 15.82 -8.28
C GLU A 497 29.97 15.70 -9.78
N ILE A 498 30.06 14.47 -10.30
CA ILE A 498 29.60 14.11 -11.65
C ILE A 498 28.36 13.22 -11.58
N THR A 499 27.63 13.07 -12.69
CA THR A 499 26.51 12.13 -12.77
C THR A 499 26.94 10.89 -13.55
N ILE A 500 26.84 9.70 -12.94
CA ILE A 500 27.31 8.43 -13.53
C ILE A 500 26.18 7.54 -14.07
N LEU A 501 24.96 7.70 -13.53
CA LEU A 501 23.75 7.02 -13.99
C LEU A 501 22.52 7.87 -13.59
N ASP A 502 21.40 7.72 -14.31
CA ASP A 502 20.09 8.31 -13.97
C ASP A 502 18.99 7.37 -14.47
N ARG A 503 17.78 7.43 -13.90
CA ARG A 503 16.65 6.55 -14.24
C ARG A 503 16.25 6.63 -15.71
N ILE A 504 16.08 5.49 -16.36
CA ILE A 504 15.38 5.38 -17.66
C ILE A 504 13.92 4.94 -17.45
N GLU A 505 13.10 4.86 -18.50
CA GLU A 505 11.67 4.49 -18.39
C GLU A 505 11.50 3.10 -17.73
N GLN A 506 12.41 2.17 -18.01
CA GLN A 506 12.47 0.80 -17.51
C GLN A 506 12.88 0.68 -16.03
N ASP A 507 13.23 1.80 -15.38
CA ASP A 507 13.50 1.90 -13.94
C ASP A 507 12.26 2.38 -13.15
N GLY A 508 11.18 2.77 -13.84
CA GLY A 508 9.94 3.20 -13.20
C GLY A 508 10.08 4.56 -12.51
N PRO A 509 9.73 4.72 -11.22
CA PRO A 509 9.78 6.02 -10.57
C PRO A 509 11.20 6.53 -10.28
N LEU A 510 12.18 5.66 -10.05
CA LEU A 510 13.50 6.07 -9.55
C LEU A 510 14.58 5.01 -9.78
N VAL A 511 15.83 5.43 -9.61
CA VAL A 511 16.98 4.58 -9.26
C VAL A 511 17.58 5.09 -7.95
N GLU A 512 18.06 4.20 -7.09
CA GLU A 512 18.55 4.52 -5.74
C GLU A 512 19.50 3.45 -5.18
N ALA A 513 19.97 3.60 -3.95
CA ALA A 513 20.94 2.72 -3.28
C ALA A 513 22.12 2.29 -4.19
N PRO A 514 22.96 3.26 -4.64
CA PRO A 514 24.11 2.97 -5.49
C PRO A 514 25.26 2.38 -4.69
N VAL A 515 25.86 1.29 -5.16
CA VAL A 515 27.10 0.72 -4.58
C VAL A 515 28.07 0.36 -5.70
N ILE A 516 29.35 0.73 -5.53
CA ILE A 516 30.40 0.48 -6.51
C ILE A 516 31.33 -0.61 -6.00
N ALA A 517 31.60 -1.60 -6.85
CA ALA A 517 32.68 -2.57 -6.70
C ALA A 517 33.59 -2.56 -7.93
N LYS A 518 34.75 -3.20 -7.83
CA LYS A 518 35.69 -3.37 -8.93
C LYS A 518 36.13 -4.83 -8.99
N SER A 519 36.07 -5.44 -10.18
CA SER A 519 36.47 -6.84 -10.36
C SER A 519 38.00 -7.00 -10.41
N PRO A 520 38.54 -8.22 -10.27
CA PRO A 520 39.97 -8.49 -10.44
C PRO A 520 40.54 -8.06 -11.80
N GLU A 521 39.69 -8.04 -12.84
CA GLU A 521 40.01 -7.56 -14.20
C GLU A 521 39.97 -6.01 -14.32
N GLY A 522 39.64 -5.29 -13.24
CA GLY A 522 39.56 -3.84 -13.19
C GLY A 522 38.22 -3.25 -13.64
N ILE A 523 37.20 -4.07 -13.93
CA ILE A 523 35.89 -3.61 -14.39
C ILE A 523 35.11 -3.06 -13.19
N TYR A 524 34.58 -1.84 -13.31
CA TYR A 524 33.73 -1.23 -12.29
C TYR A 524 32.28 -1.72 -12.44
N PHE A 525 31.70 -2.21 -11.34
CA PHE A 525 30.29 -2.59 -11.24
C PHE A 525 29.56 -1.59 -10.34
N LEU A 526 28.63 -0.84 -10.91
CA LEU A 526 27.65 -0.04 -10.16
C LEU A 526 26.40 -0.89 -9.96
N PHE A 527 26.21 -1.42 -8.76
CA PHE A 527 24.93 -1.95 -8.29
C PHE A 527 24.00 -0.77 -7.96
N TYR A 528 22.72 -0.91 -8.26
CA TYR A 528 21.70 0.07 -7.91
C TYR A 528 20.33 -0.58 -7.85
N SER A 529 19.41 -0.02 -7.08
CA SER A 529 18.02 -0.47 -7.02
C SER A 529 17.13 0.40 -7.91
N SER A 530 16.02 -0.15 -8.39
CA SER A 530 15.00 0.62 -9.11
C SER A 530 13.58 0.23 -8.69
N GLY A 531 12.56 0.93 -9.19
CA GLY A 531 11.18 0.69 -8.78
C GLY A 531 10.83 1.41 -7.48
N CYS A 532 10.03 0.81 -6.60
CA CYS A 532 9.64 1.45 -5.33
C CYS A 532 9.69 0.45 -4.17
N THR A 533 10.44 0.74 -3.11
CA THR A 533 10.62 -0.13 -1.92
C THR A 533 9.32 -0.61 -1.26
N ARG A 534 8.17 0.00 -1.56
CA ARG A 534 6.84 -0.35 -1.02
C ARG A 534 5.98 -1.20 -1.96
N ALA A 535 6.50 -1.62 -3.12
CA ALA A 535 5.77 -2.34 -4.15
C ALA A 535 6.58 -3.51 -4.74
N PRO A 536 5.92 -4.53 -5.35
CA PRO A 536 6.58 -5.62 -6.09
C PRO A 536 7.53 -5.17 -7.21
N THR A 537 7.48 -3.91 -7.62
CA THR A 537 8.34 -3.33 -8.66
C THR A 537 9.77 -3.05 -8.21
N TYR A 538 10.11 -3.17 -6.92
CA TYR A 538 11.51 -3.00 -6.48
C TYR A 538 12.38 -4.14 -7.00
N ASP A 539 13.50 -3.80 -7.62
CA ASP A 539 14.51 -4.73 -8.11
C ASP A 539 15.94 -4.21 -7.87
N LEU A 540 16.89 -5.15 -7.82
CA LEU A 540 18.32 -4.88 -7.77
C LEU A 540 18.90 -5.10 -9.17
N LYS A 541 19.53 -4.06 -9.71
CA LYS A 541 20.17 -4.01 -11.03
C LYS A 541 21.67 -3.73 -10.87
N TYR A 542 22.40 -3.87 -11.96
CA TYR A 542 23.78 -3.40 -12.04
C TYR A 542 24.12 -2.87 -13.44
N ALA A 543 25.21 -2.12 -13.53
CA ALA A 543 25.80 -1.62 -14.76
C ALA A 543 27.34 -1.68 -14.66
N THR A 544 28.02 -1.87 -15.79
CA THR A 544 29.49 -2.00 -15.84
C THR A 544 30.17 -0.87 -16.63
N ALA A 545 31.38 -0.50 -16.21
CA ALA A 545 32.22 0.50 -16.86
C ALA A 545 33.72 0.14 -16.77
N GLU A 546 34.53 0.70 -17.68
CA GLU A 546 36.01 0.58 -17.68
C GLU A 546 36.69 1.73 -16.90
N SER A 547 35.91 2.71 -16.45
CA SER A 547 36.31 3.80 -15.56
C SER A 547 35.24 3.99 -14.49
N ILE A 548 35.64 4.36 -13.27
CA ILE A 548 34.71 4.74 -12.19
C ILE A 548 33.78 5.90 -12.59
N THR A 549 34.23 6.77 -13.51
CA THR A 549 33.44 7.89 -14.03
C THR A 549 32.43 7.49 -15.10
N GLY A 550 32.34 6.20 -15.47
CA GLY A 550 31.49 5.70 -16.53
C GLY A 550 32.11 5.86 -17.94
N PRO A 551 31.30 5.78 -19.01
CA PRO A 551 29.85 5.58 -18.99
C PRO A 551 29.45 4.15 -18.55
N TYR A 552 28.44 4.06 -17.69
CA TYR A 552 27.95 2.78 -17.17
C TYR A 552 26.94 2.10 -18.12
N THR A 553 27.27 0.90 -18.57
CA THR A 553 26.45 0.05 -19.44
C THR A 553 25.62 -0.90 -18.60
N ARG A 554 24.28 -0.74 -18.59
CA ARG A 554 23.37 -1.58 -17.80
C ARG A 554 23.40 -3.06 -18.21
N ALA A 555 23.31 -3.95 -17.24
CA ALA A 555 23.07 -5.36 -17.48
C ALA A 555 21.71 -5.60 -18.16
N ALA A 556 21.62 -6.62 -19.00
CA ALA A 556 20.39 -6.93 -19.77
C ALA A 556 19.23 -7.48 -18.90
N LYS A 557 19.48 -7.79 -17.62
CA LYS A 557 18.53 -8.33 -16.65
C LYS A 557 18.86 -7.77 -15.26
N PRO A 558 17.87 -7.58 -14.36
CA PRO A 558 18.14 -7.35 -12.95
C PRO A 558 18.82 -8.57 -12.31
N LEU A 559 19.63 -8.34 -11.28
CA LEU A 559 20.27 -9.37 -10.46
C LEU A 559 19.26 -10.05 -9.53
N LEU A 560 18.36 -9.27 -8.92
CA LEU A 560 17.24 -9.74 -8.10
C LEU A 560 15.99 -8.93 -8.42
N LYS A 561 14.82 -9.58 -8.38
CA LYS A 561 13.51 -8.94 -8.46
C LYS A 561 12.46 -9.80 -7.75
N THR A 562 11.28 -9.24 -7.51
CA THR A 562 10.15 -10.01 -6.93
C THR A 562 9.90 -11.32 -7.70
N GLY A 563 9.71 -12.41 -6.94
CA GLY A 563 9.47 -13.76 -7.43
C GLY A 563 10.75 -14.60 -7.65
N MET A 564 11.94 -13.99 -7.71
CA MET A 564 13.19 -14.75 -7.68
C MET A 564 13.47 -15.24 -6.25
N TYR A 565 13.74 -16.54 -6.09
CA TYR A 565 14.04 -17.18 -4.79
C TYR A 565 12.99 -16.92 -3.69
N GLY A 566 11.72 -16.68 -4.06
CA GLY A 566 10.64 -16.34 -3.11
C GLY A 566 10.70 -14.90 -2.56
N LEU A 567 11.62 -14.05 -3.03
CA LEU A 567 11.78 -12.68 -2.56
C LEU A 567 10.66 -11.76 -3.04
N LEU A 568 10.28 -10.80 -2.20
CA LEU A 568 9.40 -9.67 -2.55
C LEU A 568 10.18 -8.36 -2.42
N ALA A 569 10.16 -7.52 -3.45
CA ALA A 569 10.82 -6.22 -3.46
C ALA A 569 12.30 -6.22 -2.97
N PRO A 570 13.17 -7.11 -3.50
CA PRO A 570 14.58 -7.16 -3.12
C PRO A 570 15.36 -5.97 -3.70
N GLY A 571 16.28 -5.41 -2.92
CA GLY A 571 17.14 -4.29 -3.31
C GLY A 571 17.81 -3.66 -2.08
N SER A 572 18.33 -2.45 -2.26
CA SER A 572 19.17 -1.73 -1.29
C SER A 572 20.27 -2.67 -0.75
N ALA A 573 21.24 -2.95 -1.62
CA ALA A 573 22.32 -3.90 -1.39
C ALA A 573 23.62 -3.16 -1.06
N ASP A 574 24.52 -3.85 -0.35
CA ASP A 574 25.91 -3.45 -0.19
C ASP A 574 26.83 -4.66 -0.32
N VAL A 575 28.07 -4.43 -0.76
CA VAL A 575 29.03 -5.47 -1.14
C VAL A 575 30.42 -5.21 -0.58
N LEU A 576 31.07 -6.29 -0.16
CA LEU A 576 32.44 -6.31 0.34
C LEU A 576 33.26 -7.31 -0.47
N ASP A 577 34.54 -7.03 -0.74
CA ASP A 577 35.48 -8.02 -1.29
C ASP A 577 35.60 -9.21 -0.32
N ASP A 578 35.36 -10.44 -0.81
CA ASP A 578 35.40 -11.64 0.04
C ASP A 578 36.81 -12.25 0.21
N GLY A 579 37.84 -11.53 -0.25
CA GLY A 579 39.25 -11.92 -0.21
C GLY A 579 39.60 -13.03 -1.20
N LYS A 580 38.67 -13.42 -2.07
CA LYS A 580 38.77 -14.57 -2.98
C LYS A 580 38.41 -14.23 -4.43
N GLY A 581 38.43 -12.94 -4.78
CA GLY A 581 38.09 -12.45 -6.12
C GLY A 581 36.59 -12.43 -6.42
N GLY A 582 35.76 -12.42 -5.39
CA GLY A 582 34.32 -12.17 -5.50
C GLY A 582 33.83 -11.22 -4.42
N LEU A 583 32.52 -11.19 -4.19
CA LEU A 583 31.91 -10.30 -3.20
C LEU A 583 31.07 -11.09 -2.19
N ASP A 584 31.06 -10.63 -0.95
CA ASP A 584 30.00 -10.86 0.03
C ASP A 584 28.96 -9.75 -0.10
N MET A 585 27.68 -10.11 -0.32
CA MET A 585 26.59 -9.15 -0.52
C MET A 585 25.51 -9.32 0.55
N VAL A 586 25.16 -8.20 1.20
CA VAL A 586 23.89 -8.03 1.92
C VAL A 586 22.89 -7.29 1.04
N PHE A 587 21.60 -7.52 1.27
CA PHE A 587 20.53 -6.71 0.69
C PHE A 587 19.26 -6.83 1.54
N HIS A 588 18.29 -5.93 1.36
CA HIS A 588 16.98 -6.07 1.99
C HIS A 588 15.96 -6.75 1.06
N ALA A 589 15.00 -7.49 1.61
CA ALA A 589 13.76 -7.82 0.91
C ALA A 589 12.56 -7.76 1.87
N ARG A 590 11.35 -7.65 1.33
CA ARG A 590 10.13 -7.65 2.15
C ARG A 590 9.71 -9.04 2.56
N VAL A 591 9.36 -9.15 3.83
CA VAL A 591 8.76 -10.33 4.46
C VAL A 591 7.64 -9.87 5.40
N ARG A 592 6.75 -10.80 5.77
CA ARG A 592 5.90 -10.62 6.95
C ARG A 592 6.68 -11.06 8.19
N ALA A 593 6.49 -10.31 9.28
CA ALA A 593 7.06 -10.57 10.58
C ALA A 593 6.11 -9.98 11.66
N PRO A 594 6.26 -10.31 12.97
CA PRO A 594 5.41 -9.75 14.03
C PRO A 594 5.35 -8.21 14.05
N GLN A 595 6.42 -7.54 13.60
CA GLN A 595 6.59 -6.10 13.46
C GLN A 595 5.74 -5.50 12.31
N GLY A 596 5.20 -6.32 11.39
CA GLY A 596 4.45 -5.93 10.20
C GLY A 596 5.09 -6.45 8.89
N GLY A 597 4.79 -5.79 7.77
CA GLY A 597 5.50 -5.96 6.50
C GLY A 597 6.84 -5.21 6.54
N VAL A 598 7.88 -5.86 7.05
CA VAL A 598 9.22 -5.28 7.27
C VAL A 598 10.09 -5.33 6.01
N ARG A 599 11.29 -4.76 6.09
CA ARG A 599 12.42 -5.00 5.18
C ARG A 599 13.49 -5.78 5.97
N ALA A 600 13.61 -7.09 5.70
CA ALA A 600 14.52 -8.02 6.37
C ALA A 600 15.85 -8.15 5.61
N MET A 601 16.93 -8.47 6.31
CA MET A 601 18.26 -8.62 5.72
C MET A 601 18.50 -10.04 5.19
N PHE A 602 19.07 -10.12 3.99
CA PHE A 602 19.48 -11.36 3.33
C PHE A 602 20.96 -11.28 2.95
N THR A 603 21.63 -12.44 2.89
CA THR A 603 23.02 -12.58 2.42
C THR A 603 23.13 -13.53 1.22
N THR A 604 24.10 -13.27 0.36
CA THR A 604 24.57 -14.16 -0.72
C THR A 604 26.02 -13.80 -1.06
N LYS A 605 26.74 -14.69 -1.76
CA LYS A 605 28.01 -14.34 -2.40
C LYS A 605 27.81 -14.03 -3.88
N LEU A 606 28.67 -13.20 -4.47
CA LEU A 606 28.78 -12.99 -5.91
C LEU A 606 30.14 -13.44 -6.44
N ARG A 607 30.18 -13.83 -7.71
CA ARG A 607 31.40 -14.06 -8.51
C ARG A 607 31.30 -13.30 -9.81
N PHE A 608 32.41 -12.68 -10.23
CA PHE A 608 32.50 -11.97 -11.50
C PHE A 608 32.65 -12.97 -12.64
N GLU A 609 31.90 -12.76 -13.72
CA GLU A 609 31.96 -13.55 -14.95
C GLU A 609 32.11 -12.56 -16.12
N GLY A 610 33.29 -11.93 -16.17
CA GLY A 610 33.61 -10.84 -17.10
C GLY A 610 32.83 -9.56 -16.76
N ARG A 611 31.82 -9.22 -17.57
CA ARG A 611 30.91 -8.08 -17.32
C ARG A 611 29.59 -8.48 -16.67
N GLU A 612 29.41 -9.76 -16.32
CA GLU A 612 28.26 -10.25 -15.55
C GLU A 612 28.68 -10.67 -14.13
N VAL A 613 27.69 -10.90 -13.26
CA VAL A 613 27.91 -11.48 -11.92
C VAL A 613 26.93 -12.63 -11.67
N ARG A 614 27.45 -13.73 -11.12
CA ARG A 614 26.66 -14.90 -10.68
C ARG A 614 26.58 -14.95 -9.16
N MET A 615 25.38 -15.20 -8.64
CA MET A 615 25.17 -15.51 -7.22
C MET A 615 25.66 -16.92 -6.91
N VAL A 616 26.45 -17.05 -5.84
CA VAL A 616 26.93 -18.31 -5.27
C VAL A 616 26.63 -18.34 -3.77
N ARG A 617 26.72 -19.53 -3.17
CA ARG A 617 26.24 -19.76 -1.81
C ARG A 617 27.29 -19.37 -0.76
N ALA A 618 26.86 -18.95 0.42
CA ALA A 618 27.78 -18.51 1.48
C ALA A 618 28.65 -19.65 2.06
N ASP A 619 28.16 -20.88 2.06
CA ASP A 619 28.82 -22.07 2.62
C ASP A 619 29.52 -22.95 1.56
N SER A 620 29.48 -22.58 0.27
CA SER A 620 30.29 -23.24 -0.76
C SER A 620 31.75 -22.83 -0.61
N GLY A 621 32.48 -23.57 0.22
CA GLY A 621 33.95 -23.62 0.17
C GLY A 621 34.42 -23.99 -1.24
N LEU A 622 35.58 -23.48 -1.63
CA LEU A 622 36.13 -23.69 -2.98
C LEU A 622 36.72 -25.10 -3.12
N GLU A 623 35.87 -26.05 -3.51
CA GLU A 623 36.26 -27.35 -4.08
C GLU A 623 35.69 -27.57 -5.50
N ASP A 624 35.51 -26.48 -6.28
CA ASP A 624 35.36 -26.55 -7.75
C ASP A 624 36.72 -26.90 -8.41
N HIS A 625 37.24 -28.09 -8.09
CA HIS A 625 38.50 -28.63 -8.65
C HIS A 625 38.30 -29.95 -9.45
N GLU A 626 37.07 -30.27 -9.82
CA GLU A 626 36.71 -31.28 -10.84
C GLU A 626 35.77 -30.66 -11.88
N GLY A 627 36.00 -30.77 -13.19
CA GLY A 627 37.18 -31.30 -13.87
C GLY A 627 37.12 -31.05 -15.39
N LYS A 628 38.26 -31.15 -16.07
CA LYS A 628 38.30 -31.24 -17.54
C LYS A 628 38.14 -32.69 -17.97
N VAL A 629 37.11 -32.97 -18.77
CA VAL A 629 37.05 -34.09 -19.74
C VAL A 629 36.41 -33.55 -21.01
#